data_AF-A0AAD8XLL2-F1
#
_entry.id   AF-A0AAD8XLL2-F1
#
_cell.length_a   1.000
_cell.length_b   1.000
_cell.length_c   1.000
_cell.angle_alpha   90.00
_cell.angle_beta   90.00
_cell.angle_gamma   90.00
#
_symmetry.space_group_name_H-M   'P 1'
#
loop_
_entity.id
_entity.type
_entity.pdbx_description
1 polymer ?
#
loop_
_entity_poly.entity_id
_entity_poly.type
_entity_poly.pdbx_seq_one_letter_code
_entity_poly.pdbx_strand_id
1 'polypeptide(L)'
;MEHGNGEVFTCVVRFVSGPQPSQGPVMPAPSALPSSTVPPSPFGLPPPTALAPPPPPPPSPDESATGPARKRNEKCANIICGSCSARGHHLLDCVWPDARDDLVGCPFCNTKEHEMDLCPQQPFFDEWGWAYILVYRRANKPLLRNTCSWFHYALIAHRFASTYALDSKEFS
;
A
#
# COMPACT_ATOMS: atom_id res chain seq x y z
N MET A 1 -23.42 5.36 25.08
CA MET A 1 -22.82 5.29 23.73
C MET A 1 -21.32 5.36 23.89
N GLU A 2 -20.68 4.20 23.99
CA GLU A 2 -19.23 4.11 24.15
C GLU A 2 -18.57 4.11 22.77
N HIS A 3 -17.54 4.94 22.59
CA HIS A 3 -16.88 5.12 21.30
C HIS A 3 -15.68 4.18 21.18
N GLY A 4 -15.87 3.05 20.47
CA GLY A 4 -14.86 2.01 20.22
C GLY A 4 -13.73 2.40 19.25
N ASN A 5 -13.22 3.63 19.33
CA ASN A 5 -12.24 4.16 18.36
C ASN A 5 -10.78 3.71 18.63
N GLY A 6 -10.54 2.95 19.71
CA GLY A 6 -9.18 2.56 20.14
C GLY A 6 -8.55 1.40 19.39
N GLU A 7 -9.35 0.45 18.87
CA GLU A 7 -8.80 -0.83 18.39
C GLU A 7 -8.16 -0.75 16.99
N VAL A 8 -8.67 0.12 16.11
CA VAL A 8 -8.16 0.34 14.74
C VAL A 8 -6.66 0.67 14.72
N PHE A 9 -6.16 1.32 15.77
CA PHE A 9 -4.76 1.71 15.89
C PHE A 9 -3.88 0.64 16.57
N THR A 10 -4.42 -0.45 17.10
CA THR A 10 -3.61 -1.44 17.85
C THR A 10 -2.70 -2.30 16.97
N CYS A 11 -3.00 -2.36 15.67
CA CYS A 11 -2.13 -2.92 14.63
C CYS A 11 -1.02 -1.97 14.17
N VAL A 12 -1.12 -0.69 14.53
CA VAL A 12 -0.12 0.34 14.29
C VAL A 12 0.87 0.30 15.45
N VAL A 13 2.11 -0.09 15.15
CA VAL A 13 3.11 -0.40 16.19
C VAL A 13 3.41 0.83 17.06
N ARG A 14 3.63 0.57 18.35
CA ARG A 14 4.17 1.55 19.31
C ARG A 14 5.41 2.26 18.75
N PHE A 15 5.57 3.53 19.15
CA PHE A 15 6.82 4.27 18.97
C PHE A 15 8.02 3.45 19.48
N VAL A 16 9.00 3.25 18.60
CA VAL A 16 10.36 2.81 18.95
C VAL A 16 11.30 3.84 18.36
N SER A 17 12.03 4.55 19.22
CA SER A 17 13.09 5.48 18.84
C SER A 17 14.19 4.74 18.07
N GLY A 18 14.81 5.37 17.07
CA GLY A 18 15.91 4.80 16.27
C GLY A 18 17.25 4.71 17.01
N PRO A 19 18.40 4.56 16.32
CA PRO A 19 18.65 4.53 14.86
C PRO A 19 18.89 3.07 14.36
N GLN A 20 19.60 2.69 13.28
CA GLN A 20 20.41 3.35 12.22
C GLN A 20 20.23 2.56 10.87
N PRO A 21 20.78 3.00 9.71
CA PRO A 21 20.48 2.41 8.40
C PRO A 21 21.35 1.19 8.05
N SER A 22 20.76 0.21 7.36
CA SER A 22 21.50 -0.85 6.66
C SER A 22 21.49 -0.60 5.14
N GLN A 23 22.60 -0.92 4.48
CA GLN A 23 22.84 -0.64 3.07
C GLN A 23 21.98 -1.54 2.17
N GLY A 24 21.42 -0.97 1.10
CA GLY A 24 20.55 -1.68 0.16
C GLY A 24 21.32 -2.60 -0.82
N PRO A 25 20.70 -3.68 -1.31
CA PRO A 25 21.33 -4.57 -2.30
C PRO A 25 21.34 -3.97 -3.71
N VAL A 26 22.35 -4.36 -4.49
CA VAL A 26 22.59 -3.90 -5.87
C VAL A 26 21.66 -4.62 -6.86
N MET A 27 21.05 -3.87 -7.77
CA MET A 27 20.18 -4.40 -8.84
C MET A 27 20.97 -4.81 -10.10
N PRO A 28 20.72 -5.98 -10.70
CA PRO A 28 21.20 -6.31 -12.05
C PRO A 28 20.26 -5.76 -13.15
N ALA A 29 20.80 -5.59 -14.36
CA ALA A 29 20.14 -4.93 -15.49
C ALA A 29 19.15 -5.83 -16.27
N PRO A 30 18.12 -5.25 -16.93
CA PRO A 30 17.16 -6.00 -17.76
C PRO A 30 17.73 -6.39 -19.13
N SER A 31 17.37 -7.58 -19.62
CA SER A 31 17.67 -8.06 -20.98
C SER A 31 16.50 -7.85 -21.94
N ALA A 32 16.80 -7.74 -23.23
CA ALA A 32 15.88 -7.24 -24.27
C ALA A 32 14.83 -8.25 -24.77
N LEU A 33 13.75 -7.69 -25.32
CA LEU A 33 12.67 -8.39 -26.04
C LEU A 33 13.02 -8.57 -27.54
N PRO A 34 12.58 -9.66 -28.20
CA PRO A 34 12.39 -9.71 -29.65
C PRO A 34 10.92 -9.57 -30.06
N SER A 35 10.69 -9.10 -31.29
CA SER A 35 9.39 -8.58 -31.76
C SER A 35 8.48 -9.55 -32.52
N SER A 36 7.20 -9.19 -32.51
CA SER A 36 6.05 -9.70 -33.29
C SER A 36 6.30 -10.07 -34.77
N THR A 37 5.62 -11.13 -35.25
CA THR A 37 5.17 -11.28 -36.66
C THR A 37 3.95 -12.22 -36.75
N VAL A 38 2.92 -11.81 -37.50
CA VAL A 38 1.58 -12.42 -37.76
C VAL A 38 1.06 -11.77 -39.08
N PRO A 39 0.07 -12.24 -39.89
CA PRO A 39 -0.71 -13.51 -40.08
C PRO A 39 -0.44 -14.13 -41.51
N PRO A 40 -1.30 -14.91 -42.26
CA PRO A 40 -2.69 -15.35 -42.04
C PRO A 40 -3.15 -16.80 -42.41
N SER A 41 -4.35 -17.15 -41.88
CA SER A 41 -5.53 -17.92 -42.38
C SER A 41 -5.42 -18.86 -43.61
N PRO A 42 -6.27 -19.93 -43.76
CA PRO A 42 -7.71 -19.93 -43.40
C PRO A 42 -8.41 -21.25 -42.95
N PHE A 43 -9.69 -21.10 -42.56
CA PHE A 43 -10.82 -22.07 -42.51
C PHE A 43 -10.63 -23.55 -42.14
N GLY A 44 -11.25 -23.95 -41.02
CA GLY A 44 -11.67 -25.33 -40.73
C GLY A 44 -12.68 -25.37 -39.59
N LEU A 45 -13.90 -25.88 -39.82
CA LEU A 45 -14.92 -26.08 -38.78
C LEU A 45 -14.69 -27.42 -38.07
N PRO A 46 -14.55 -27.47 -36.73
CA PRO A 46 -14.46 -28.72 -35.99
C PRO A 46 -15.85 -29.35 -35.73
N PRO A 47 -15.94 -30.69 -35.59
CA PRO A 47 -17.17 -31.41 -35.26
C PRO A 47 -17.57 -31.22 -33.77
N PRO A 48 -18.85 -31.46 -33.41
CA PRO A 48 -19.31 -31.34 -32.03
C PRO A 48 -18.66 -32.41 -31.16
N THR A 49 -17.70 -31.99 -30.33
CA THR A 49 -16.97 -32.86 -29.41
C THR A 49 -17.58 -32.79 -28.01
N ALA A 50 -17.52 -33.90 -27.28
CA ALA A 50 -18.21 -34.13 -26.02
C ALA A 50 -17.90 -33.08 -24.92
N LEU A 51 -18.83 -33.00 -23.96
CA LEU A 51 -18.77 -32.15 -22.76
C LEU A 51 -17.37 -32.13 -22.13
N ALA A 52 -16.77 -30.94 -22.07
CA ALA A 52 -15.49 -30.75 -21.41
C ALA A 52 -15.61 -31.06 -19.89
N PRO A 53 -14.60 -31.69 -19.27
CA PRO A 53 -14.54 -31.79 -17.82
C PRO A 53 -14.49 -30.39 -17.17
N PRO A 54 -14.98 -30.22 -15.94
CA PRO A 54 -14.91 -28.93 -15.26
C PRO A 54 -13.46 -28.45 -15.11
N PRO A 55 -13.20 -27.14 -15.17
CA PRO A 55 -11.86 -26.60 -14.99
C PRO A 55 -11.30 -26.99 -13.62
N PRO A 56 -9.97 -27.19 -13.49
CA PRO A 56 -9.35 -27.46 -12.21
C PRO A 56 -9.60 -26.28 -11.24
N PRO A 57 -9.68 -26.54 -9.93
CA PRO A 57 -9.79 -25.48 -8.94
C PRO A 57 -8.59 -24.52 -9.04
N PRO A 58 -8.76 -23.23 -8.71
CA PRO A 58 -7.66 -22.28 -8.73
C PRO A 58 -6.54 -22.73 -7.77
N PRO A 59 -5.26 -22.50 -8.12
CA PRO A 59 -4.15 -22.84 -7.23
C PRO A 59 -4.27 -22.10 -5.90
N SER A 60 -3.91 -22.79 -4.82
CA SER A 60 -3.91 -22.25 -3.45
C SER A 60 -3.09 -20.95 -3.35
N PRO A 61 -3.47 -19.99 -2.50
CA PRO A 61 -2.81 -18.70 -2.39
C PRO A 61 -1.54 -18.77 -1.52
N ASP A 62 -0.57 -19.56 -1.94
CA ASP A 62 0.80 -19.57 -1.41
C ASP A 62 1.81 -19.61 -2.57
N GLU A 63 3.03 -19.12 -2.32
CA GLU A 63 4.16 -19.06 -3.26
C GLU A 63 4.04 -18.11 -4.47
N SER A 64 4.07 -16.79 -4.22
CA SER A 64 4.98 -15.87 -4.93
C SER A 64 5.04 -14.48 -4.30
N ALA A 65 5.86 -14.32 -3.25
CA ALA A 65 6.25 -13.01 -2.73
C ALA A 65 7.57 -13.08 -1.93
N THR A 66 8.67 -13.52 -2.56
CA THR A 66 10.01 -13.53 -1.97
C THR A 66 10.63 -12.12 -1.96
N GLY A 67 9.92 -11.17 -1.35
CA GLY A 67 10.51 -9.94 -0.82
C GLY A 67 10.94 -10.15 0.64
N PRO A 68 11.75 -9.25 1.23
CA PRO A 68 12.05 -9.32 2.65
C PRO A 68 10.74 -9.20 3.44
N ALA A 69 10.35 -10.31 4.08
CA ALA A 69 9.13 -10.39 4.85
C ALA A 69 9.21 -9.44 6.05
N ARG A 70 8.71 -8.21 5.89
CA ARG A 70 8.42 -7.30 7.01
C ARG A 70 7.60 -8.11 8.00
N LYS A 71 8.16 -8.38 9.19
CA LYS A 71 7.51 -9.18 10.24
C LYS A 71 6.10 -8.63 10.45
N ARG A 72 5.11 -9.38 9.98
CA ARG A 72 3.70 -9.00 10.14
C ARG A 72 3.41 -9.08 11.63
N ASN A 73 2.89 -8.01 12.22
CA ASN A 73 2.50 -8.04 13.62
C ASN A 73 1.43 -9.12 13.78
N GLU A 74 1.54 -9.94 14.82
CA GLU A 74 0.62 -11.05 15.09
C GLU A 74 -0.85 -10.57 15.15
N LYS A 75 -1.06 -9.37 15.71
CA LYS A 75 -2.33 -8.64 15.73
C LYS A 75 -2.96 -8.42 14.34
N CYS A 76 -2.16 -8.33 13.28
CA CYS A 76 -2.61 -8.00 11.94
C CYS A 76 -2.78 -9.23 11.04
N ALA A 77 -2.38 -10.42 11.50
CA ALA A 77 -2.36 -11.64 10.69
C ALA A 77 -3.72 -11.95 10.02
N ASN A 78 -4.81 -11.67 10.73
CA ASN A 78 -6.19 -11.93 10.27
C ASN A 78 -6.84 -10.76 9.53
N ILE A 79 -6.15 -9.61 9.41
CA ILE A 79 -6.70 -8.41 8.77
C ILE A 79 -6.56 -8.54 7.26
N ILE A 80 -7.66 -8.38 6.54
CA ILE A 80 -7.73 -8.36 5.07
C ILE A 80 -7.66 -6.90 4.61
N CYS A 81 -6.71 -6.57 3.74
CA CYS A 81 -6.56 -5.22 3.20
C CYS A 81 -7.70 -4.88 2.23
N GLY A 82 -8.42 -3.78 2.46
CA GLY A 82 -9.56 -3.38 1.60
C GLY A 82 -9.21 -2.95 0.17
N SER A 83 -7.93 -2.75 -0.15
CA SER A 83 -7.50 -2.34 -1.50
C SER A 83 -7.03 -3.51 -2.37
N CYS A 84 -6.20 -4.41 -1.82
CA CYS A 84 -5.59 -5.53 -2.53
C CYS A 84 -6.06 -6.92 -2.09
N SER A 85 -7.00 -7.00 -1.13
CA SER A 85 -7.58 -8.24 -0.58
C SER A 85 -6.59 -9.23 0.08
N ALA A 86 -5.31 -8.90 0.17
CA ALA A 86 -4.31 -9.73 0.83
C ALA A 86 -4.38 -9.60 2.36
N ARG A 87 -4.05 -10.68 3.07
CA ARG A 87 -4.02 -10.73 4.55
C ARG A 87 -2.75 -10.14 5.14
N GLY A 88 -2.83 -9.71 6.40
CA GLY A 88 -1.69 -9.32 7.22
C GLY A 88 -1.44 -7.82 7.35
N HIS A 89 -2.26 -6.96 6.73
CA HIS A 89 -2.09 -5.50 6.75
C HIS A 89 -3.40 -4.74 6.47
N HIS A 90 -3.46 -3.49 6.91
CA HIS A 90 -4.51 -2.53 6.53
C HIS A 90 -4.16 -1.79 5.24
N LEU A 91 -5.17 -1.22 4.57
CA LEU A 91 -5.00 -0.31 3.43
C LEU A 91 -3.97 0.81 3.70
N LEU A 92 -3.94 1.36 4.92
CA LEU A 92 -2.97 2.38 5.34
C LEU A 92 -1.49 1.94 5.24
N ASP A 93 -1.22 0.64 5.20
CA ASP A 93 0.12 0.07 4.99
C ASP A 93 0.26 -0.71 3.67
N CYS A 94 -0.78 -0.69 2.81
CA CYS A 94 -0.74 -1.32 1.49
C CYS A 94 0.36 -0.72 0.61
N VAL A 95 0.99 -1.58 -0.20
CA VAL A 95 2.05 -1.26 -1.17
C VAL A 95 1.69 -1.63 -2.61
N TRP A 96 0.50 -2.21 -2.84
CA TRP A 96 -0.01 -2.54 -4.18
C TRP A 96 -0.87 -1.39 -4.70
N PRO A 97 -0.41 -0.60 -5.68
CA PRO A 97 -1.23 0.45 -6.28
C PRO A 97 -2.34 -0.12 -7.17
N ASP A 98 -3.30 0.73 -7.49
CA ASP A 98 -4.31 0.54 -8.53
C ASP A 98 -3.73 0.90 -9.91
N ALA A 99 -4.55 0.83 -10.97
CA ALA A 99 -4.14 1.07 -12.37
C ALA A 99 -3.68 2.51 -12.70
N ARG A 100 -3.52 3.37 -11.69
CA ARG A 100 -3.06 4.77 -11.78
C ARG A 100 -1.86 5.06 -10.86
N ASP A 101 -1.15 4.01 -10.44
CA ASP A 101 0.03 4.06 -9.56
C ASP A 101 -0.20 4.66 -8.15
N ASP A 102 -1.46 4.80 -7.74
CA ASP A 102 -1.90 5.26 -6.43
C ASP A 102 -2.86 4.27 -5.75
N LEU A 103 -3.18 4.50 -4.49
CA LEU A 103 -4.09 3.68 -3.69
C LEU A 103 -5.45 4.35 -3.54
N VAL A 104 -6.45 3.75 -4.16
CA VAL A 104 -7.85 4.12 -3.98
C VAL A 104 -8.41 3.52 -2.69
N GLY A 105 -9.21 4.30 -1.96
CA GLY A 105 -9.99 3.84 -0.81
C GLY A 105 -9.72 4.64 0.47
N CYS A 106 -10.26 4.12 1.58
CA CYS A 106 -10.20 4.76 2.89
C CYS A 106 -9.29 3.96 3.84
N PRO A 107 -8.17 4.53 4.31
CA PRO A 107 -7.28 3.87 5.25
C PRO A 107 -7.89 3.65 6.65
N PHE A 108 -8.88 4.46 7.04
CA PHE A 108 -9.51 4.43 8.38
C PHE A 108 -10.55 3.33 8.49
N CYS A 109 -11.48 3.27 7.54
CA CYS A 109 -12.47 2.19 7.47
C CYS A 109 -11.89 0.91 6.85
N ASN A 110 -10.67 0.95 6.30
CA ASN A 110 -10.08 -0.12 5.47
C ASN A 110 -10.97 -0.43 4.24
N THR A 111 -11.54 0.66 3.69
CA THR A 111 -12.50 0.77 2.57
C THR A 111 -11.91 0.77 1.15
N LYS A 112 -12.63 0.28 0.12
CA LYS A 112 -12.61 0.89 -1.23
C LYS A 112 -13.91 1.63 -1.60
N GLU A 113 -14.97 1.57 -0.79
CA GLU A 113 -16.27 2.23 -1.06
C GLU A 113 -16.23 3.76 -1.00
N HIS A 114 -15.24 4.36 -0.33
CA HIS A 114 -15.06 5.81 -0.25
C HIS A 114 -13.58 6.20 -0.17
N GLU A 115 -13.25 7.42 -0.58
CA GLU A 115 -11.92 8.00 -0.45
C GLU A 115 -11.68 8.53 0.98
N MET A 116 -10.41 8.66 1.36
CA MET A 116 -9.99 9.06 2.71
C MET A 116 -10.64 10.36 3.21
N ASP A 117 -10.76 11.37 2.36
CA ASP A 117 -11.28 12.71 2.73
C ASP A 117 -12.81 12.77 2.76
N LEU A 118 -13.49 11.74 2.25
CA LEU A 118 -14.94 11.57 2.31
C LEU A 118 -15.35 10.58 3.41
N CYS A 119 -14.42 10.23 4.31
CA CYS A 119 -14.66 9.27 5.37
C CYS A 119 -15.60 9.86 6.44
N PRO A 120 -16.77 9.26 6.71
CA PRO A 120 -17.66 9.72 7.78
C PRO A 120 -17.08 9.49 9.19
N GLN A 121 -16.01 8.69 9.29
CA GLN A 121 -15.25 8.43 10.50
C GLN A 121 -13.84 9.04 10.42
N GLN A 122 -13.64 10.09 9.62
CA GLN A 122 -12.34 10.74 9.50
C GLN A 122 -11.88 11.24 10.89
N PRO A 123 -10.72 10.77 11.39
CA PRO A 123 -10.19 11.24 12.66
C PRO A 123 -9.79 12.72 12.56
N PHE A 124 -10.00 13.46 13.65
CA PHE A 124 -9.48 14.81 13.76
C PHE A 124 -7.96 14.76 14.03
N PHE A 125 -7.18 15.14 13.02
CA PHE A 125 -5.74 15.39 13.15
C PHE A 125 -5.43 16.85 12.84
N ASP A 126 -4.39 17.36 13.48
CA ASP A 126 -3.73 18.60 13.12
C ASP A 126 -2.93 18.45 11.80
N GLU A 127 -2.43 19.56 11.26
CA GLU A 127 -1.64 19.57 10.02
C GLU A 127 -0.44 18.60 10.10
N TRP A 128 0.21 18.52 11.26
CA TRP A 128 1.33 17.62 11.48
C TRP A 128 0.90 16.15 11.52
N GLY A 129 -0.19 15.79 12.20
CA GLY A 129 -0.71 14.43 12.22
C GLY A 129 -1.03 13.91 10.81
N TRP A 130 -1.63 14.75 9.97
CA TRP A 130 -1.83 14.44 8.54
C TRP A 130 -0.52 14.27 7.79
N ALA A 131 0.41 15.21 7.90
CA ALA A 131 1.71 15.13 7.25
C ALA A 131 2.53 13.91 7.71
N TYR A 132 2.45 13.54 8.99
CA TYR A 132 3.10 12.35 9.56
C TYR A 132 2.55 11.05 8.96
N ILE A 133 1.22 10.91 8.91
CA ILE A 133 0.57 9.71 8.38
C ILE A 133 0.81 9.57 6.87
N LEU A 134 0.69 10.67 6.12
CA LEU A 134 0.76 10.67 4.67
C LEU A 134 2.21 10.66 4.16
N VAL A 135 3.10 11.51 4.68
CA VAL A 135 4.48 11.63 4.18
C VAL A 135 5.41 10.63 4.85
N TYR A 136 5.48 10.61 6.18
CA TYR A 136 6.50 9.84 6.90
C TYR A 136 6.13 8.35 7.02
N ARG A 137 4.94 8.02 7.53
CA ARG A 137 4.52 6.62 7.71
C ARG A 137 4.33 5.88 6.37
N ARG A 138 4.02 6.60 5.29
CA ARG A 138 3.91 6.05 3.93
C ARG A 138 5.11 6.37 3.02
N ALA A 139 6.23 6.82 3.57
CA ALA A 139 7.48 6.92 2.83
C ALA A 139 7.82 5.58 2.13
N ASN A 140 8.21 5.66 0.86
CA ASN A 140 8.49 4.52 -0.02
C ASN A 140 7.30 3.55 -0.23
N LYS A 141 6.07 4.07 -0.18
CA LYS A 141 4.84 3.35 -0.60
C LYS A 141 4.08 4.19 -1.64
N PRO A 142 3.15 3.61 -2.43
CA PRO A 142 2.28 4.38 -3.31
C PRO A 142 1.50 5.46 -2.56
N LEU A 143 1.18 6.55 -3.24
CA LEU A 143 0.38 7.64 -2.68
C LEU A 143 -1.04 7.14 -2.37
N LEU A 144 -1.64 7.59 -1.27
CA LEU A 144 -3.09 7.46 -1.07
C LEU A 144 -3.80 8.51 -1.94
N ARG A 145 -4.86 8.10 -2.64
CA ARG A 145 -5.72 9.04 -3.35
C ARG A 145 -6.46 9.92 -2.35
N ASN A 146 -6.30 11.22 -2.54
CA ASN A 146 -6.93 12.27 -1.77
C ASN A 146 -7.18 13.49 -2.67
N THR A 147 -8.15 14.29 -2.27
CA THR A 147 -8.56 15.57 -2.84
C THR A 147 -7.57 16.69 -2.50
N CYS A 148 -6.88 16.58 -1.37
CA CYS A 148 -5.84 17.50 -0.94
C CYS A 148 -4.50 17.21 -1.63
N SER A 149 -3.80 18.25 -2.11
CA SER A 149 -2.53 18.09 -2.81
C SER A 149 -1.42 17.51 -1.92
N TRP A 150 -0.75 16.46 -2.41
CA TRP A 150 0.44 15.90 -1.76
C TRP A 150 1.57 16.91 -1.54
N PHE A 151 1.67 17.94 -2.40
CA PHE A 151 2.62 19.03 -2.21
C PHE A 151 2.36 19.85 -0.94
N HIS A 152 1.09 20.01 -0.54
CA HIS A 152 0.72 20.72 0.70
C HIS A 152 1.21 19.95 1.93
N TYR A 153 0.96 18.64 2.00
CA TYR A 153 1.46 17.80 3.11
C TYR A 153 3.00 17.69 3.11
N ALA A 154 3.64 17.63 1.94
CA ALA A 154 5.10 17.66 1.83
C ALA A 154 5.70 18.99 2.33
N LEU A 155 5.03 20.13 2.06
CA LEU A 155 5.46 21.43 2.56
C LEU A 155 5.29 21.55 4.09
N ILE A 156 4.20 21.03 4.65
CA ILE A 156 4.02 20.92 6.11
C ILE A 156 5.15 20.07 6.70
N ALA A 157 5.36 18.85 6.17
CA ALA A 157 6.43 17.96 6.60
C ALA A 157 7.81 18.63 6.58
N HIS A 158 8.14 19.34 5.49
CA HIS A 158 9.39 20.07 5.35
C HIS A 158 9.55 21.18 6.40
N ARG A 159 8.48 21.95 6.70
CA ARG A 159 8.53 23.02 7.72
C ARG A 159 8.86 22.44 9.10
N PHE A 160 8.16 21.40 9.53
CA PHE A 160 8.42 20.73 10.81
C PHE A 160 9.81 20.08 10.86
N ALA A 161 10.26 19.42 9.78
CA ALA A 161 11.62 18.89 9.71
C ALA A 161 12.68 20.01 9.83
N SER A 162 12.41 21.17 9.25
CA SER A 162 13.33 22.32 9.28
C SER A 162 13.45 22.93 10.68
N THR A 163 12.36 23.04 11.45
CA THR A 163 12.42 23.58 12.83
C THR A 163 13.26 22.69 13.74
N TYR A 164 12.99 21.37 13.77
CA TYR A 164 13.77 20.44 14.59
C TYR A 164 15.25 20.31 14.16
N ALA A 165 15.56 20.58 12.89
CA ALA A 165 16.94 20.59 12.37
C ALA A 165 17.73 21.87 12.74
N LEU A 166 17.07 22.89 13.30
CA LEU A 166 17.70 24.07 13.89
C LEU A 166 17.94 23.84 15.38
N ASP A 167 16.93 23.40 16.13
CA ASP A 167 17.02 23.11 17.58
C ASP A 167 18.16 22.11 17.88
N SER A 168 18.33 21.10 17.03
CA SER A 168 19.39 20.08 17.17
C SER A 168 20.80 20.58 16.86
N LYS A 169 20.97 21.80 16.34
CA LYS A 169 22.27 22.44 16.08
C LYS A 169 22.69 23.44 17.15
N GLU A 170 21.77 23.95 17.98
CA GLU A 170 22.13 24.84 19.10
C GLU A 170 22.69 24.09 20.32
N PHE A 171 22.56 22.76 20.35
CA PHE A 171 22.99 21.90 21.47
C PHE A 171 24.21 21.00 21.14
N SER A 172 24.99 21.32 20.09
CA SER A 172 26.18 20.56 19.66
C SER A 172 27.39 21.44 19.39
#